data_AF-A0A1E4RHA5-F1
#
_entry.id   AF-A0A1E4RHA5-F1
#
_cell.length_a   1.000
_cell.length_b   1.000
_cell.length_c   1.000
_cell.angle_alpha   90.00
_cell.angle_beta   90.00
_cell.angle_gamma   90.00
#
_symmetry.space_group_name_H-M   'P 1'
#
loop_
_entity.id
_entity.type
_entity.pdbx_description
1 polymer ?
#
loop_
_entity_poly.entity_id
_entity_poly.type
_entity_poly.pdbx_seq_one_letter_code
_entity_poly.pdbx_strand_id
1 'polypeptide(L)'
;PPPAITTVKRKRKPRLFTKDIESLLYAMGDGPVSLESTINALDDCLSEYLVDLSHKSLDVAKAYGRTRIKIDDLPLVLKNDPVKLARFNYIREQSLKIEMAKKMFDHDPAGGVDEEDD
;
A
#
# COMPACT_ATOMS: atom_id res chain seq x y z
N PRO A 1 46.06 20.01 -19.08
CA PRO A 1 44.60 20.27 -19.12
C PRO A 1 43.95 19.82 -17.79
N PRO A 2 43.09 20.65 -17.16
CA PRO A 2 42.40 20.25 -15.94
C PRO A 2 41.33 19.17 -16.26
N PRO A 3 41.03 18.24 -15.35
CA PRO A 3 40.03 17.22 -15.57
C PRO A 3 38.62 17.83 -15.68
N ALA A 4 37.83 17.34 -16.64
CA ALA A 4 36.45 17.77 -16.84
C ALA A 4 35.60 17.40 -15.62
N ILE A 5 34.93 18.38 -15.03
CA ILE A 5 33.93 18.17 -13.97
C ILE A 5 32.71 17.54 -14.64
N THR A 6 32.61 16.22 -14.60
CA THR A 6 31.42 15.50 -15.05
C THR A 6 30.30 15.79 -14.06
N THR A 7 29.46 16.79 -14.33
CA THR A 7 28.27 17.06 -13.53
C THR A 7 27.32 15.88 -13.68
N VAL A 8 27.36 14.94 -12.73
CA VAL A 8 26.40 13.83 -12.66
C VAL A 8 25.03 14.47 -12.47
N LYS A 9 24.23 14.55 -13.53
CA LYS A 9 22.84 15.01 -13.44
C LYS A 9 22.13 14.04 -12.50
N ARG A 10 21.94 14.46 -11.24
CA ARG A 10 21.13 13.72 -10.28
C ARG A 10 19.75 13.56 -10.92
N LYS A 11 19.38 12.32 -11.25
CA LYS A 11 18.02 12.02 -11.70
C LYS A 11 17.10 12.54 -10.62
N ARG A 12 16.19 13.45 -10.98
CA ARG A 12 15.15 13.92 -10.06
C ARG A 12 14.40 12.69 -9.56
N LYS A 13 14.31 12.53 -8.25
CA LYS A 13 13.57 11.44 -7.62
C LYS A 13 12.12 11.53 -8.15
N PRO A 14 11.57 10.45 -8.74
CA PRO A 14 10.20 10.47 -9.23
C PRO A 14 9.27 10.69 -8.03
N ARG A 15 8.34 11.64 -8.15
CA ARG A 15 7.33 11.89 -7.12
C ARG A 15 6.20 10.91 -7.31
N LEU A 16 6.10 9.93 -6.42
CA LEU A 16 5.21 8.78 -6.58
C LEU A 16 3.83 9.05 -6.01
N PHE A 17 3.75 9.82 -4.92
CA PHE A 17 2.53 9.92 -4.11
C PHE A 17 1.91 11.33 -4.08
N THR A 18 2.35 12.26 -4.95
CA THR A 18 1.86 13.67 -4.94
C THR A 18 0.34 13.78 -4.90
N LYS A 19 -0.36 13.11 -5.84
CA LYS A 19 -1.83 13.20 -5.94
C LYS A 19 -2.55 12.57 -4.75
N ASP A 20 -2.02 11.45 -4.26
CA ASP A 20 -2.62 10.74 -3.12
C ASP A 20 -2.44 11.53 -1.83
N ILE A 21 -1.28 12.18 -1.66
CA ILE A 21 -1.01 13.06 -0.52
C ILE A 21 -1.90 14.30 -0.57
N GLU A 22 -2.07 14.95 -1.72
CA GLU A 22 -2.99 16.09 -1.86
C GLU A 22 -4.43 15.72 -1.50
N SER A 23 -4.92 14.58 -2.01
CA SER A 23 -6.24 14.06 -1.69
C SER A 23 -6.39 13.74 -0.20
N LEU A 24 -5.35 13.14 0.41
CA LEU A 24 -5.33 12.81 1.83
C LEU A 24 -5.35 14.07 2.70
N LEU A 25 -4.53 15.09 2.38
CA LEU A 25 -4.49 16.34 3.11
C LEU A 25 -5.84 17.05 3.08
N TYR A 26 -6.49 17.12 1.91
CA TYR A 26 -7.84 17.66 1.78
C TYR A 26 -8.86 16.89 2.64
N ALA A 27 -8.82 15.55 2.60
CA ALA A 27 -9.71 14.71 3.42
C ALA A 27 -9.45 14.87 4.94
N MET A 28 -8.24 15.26 5.32
CA MET A 28 -7.86 15.59 6.70
C MET A 28 -8.19 17.04 7.11
N GLY A 29 -8.78 17.82 6.21
CA GLY A 29 -9.22 19.19 6.47
C GLY A 29 -8.23 20.29 6.06
N ASP A 30 -7.19 19.96 5.29
CA ASP A 30 -6.35 20.98 4.64
C ASP A 30 -7.13 21.72 3.53
N GLY A 31 -6.59 22.85 3.08
CA GLY A 31 -7.17 23.60 1.97
C GLY A 31 -7.17 22.81 0.64
N PRO A 32 -7.93 23.27 -0.37
CA PRO A 32 -7.98 22.62 -1.69
C PRO A 32 -6.65 22.64 -2.45
N VAL A 33 -5.69 23.47 -2.01
CA VAL A 33 -4.35 23.57 -2.57
C VAL A 33 -3.35 23.53 -1.42
N SER A 34 -2.62 22.41 -1.30
CA SER A 34 -1.56 22.25 -0.31
C SER A 34 -0.22 22.84 -0.81
N LEU A 35 0.64 23.22 0.12
CA LEU A 35 1.97 23.76 -0.21
C LEU A 35 2.86 22.67 -0.82
N GLU A 36 3.54 22.99 -1.93
CA GLU A 36 4.43 22.03 -2.62
C GLU A 36 5.53 21.48 -1.71
N SER A 37 6.08 22.32 -0.82
CA SER A 37 7.09 21.91 0.16
C SER A 37 6.57 20.85 1.13
N THR A 38 5.30 20.96 1.55
CA THR A 38 4.65 19.99 2.45
C THR A 38 4.46 18.66 1.75
N ILE A 39 3.93 18.70 0.51
CA ILE A 39 3.73 17.49 -0.29
C ILE A 39 5.07 16.77 -0.52
N ASN A 40 6.13 17.51 -0.84
CA ASN A 40 7.46 16.94 -1.05
C ASN A 40 8.03 16.31 0.21
N ALA A 41 7.91 16.98 1.36
CA ALA A 41 8.37 16.44 2.63
C ALA A 41 7.62 15.14 3.01
N LEU A 42 6.31 15.10 2.77
CA LEU A 42 5.50 13.90 3.02
C LEU A 42 5.82 12.77 2.03
N ASP A 43 6.03 13.06 0.75
CA ASP A 43 6.42 12.07 -0.27
C ASP A 43 7.77 11.42 0.07
N ASP A 44 8.75 12.21 0.52
CA ASP A 44 10.04 11.70 0.97
C ASP A 44 9.92 10.86 2.25
N CYS A 45 9.20 11.35 3.27
CA CYS A 45 8.96 10.63 4.52
C CYS A 45 8.23 9.29 4.30
N LEU A 46 7.19 9.29 3.47
CA LEU A 46 6.43 8.10 3.13
C LEU A 46 7.30 7.09 2.37
N SER A 47 8.07 7.56 1.39
CA SER A 47 8.99 6.71 0.62
C SER A 47 10.03 6.04 1.52
N GLU A 48 10.64 6.80 2.44
CA GLU A 48 11.60 6.28 3.40
C GLU A 48 10.97 5.23 4.32
N TYR A 49 9.79 5.53 4.87
CA TYR A 49 9.05 4.59 5.70
C TYR A 49 8.74 3.27 4.98
N LEU A 50 8.32 3.31 3.72
CA LEU A 50 8.00 2.11 2.93
C LEU A 50 9.23 1.26 2.62
N VAL A 51 10.39 1.89 2.38
CA VAL A 51 11.67 1.20 2.19
C VAL A 51 12.06 0.47 3.47
N ASP A 52 12.01 1.15 4.62
CA ASP A 52 12.31 0.54 5.92
C ASP A 52 11.36 -0.59 6.28
N LEU A 53 10.07 -0.42 6.02
CA LEU A 53 9.05 -1.44 6.23
C LEU A 53 9.34 -2.68 5.37
N SER A 54 9.78 -2.48 4.11
CA SER A 54 10.12 -3.56 3.19
C SER A 54 11.35 -4.34 3.65
N HIS A 55 12.39 -3.66 4.14
CA HIS A 55 13.57 -4.31 4.71
C HIS A 55 13.21 -5.14 5.96
N LYS A 56 12.45 -4.57 6.90
CA LYS A 56 11.99 -5.29 8.09
C LYS A 56 11.15 -6.52 7.72
N SER A 57 10.28 -6.41 6.72
CA SER A 57 9.46 -7.52 6.22
C SER A 57 10.31 -8.61 5.57
N LEU A 58 11.38 -8.22 4.85
CA LEU A 58 12.33 -9.16 4.27
C LEU A 58 13.11 -9.91 5.36
N ASP A 59 13.49 -9.24 6.44
CA ASP A 59 14.19 -9.90 7.55
C ASP A 59 13.30 -10.94 8.26
N VAL A 60 12.00 -10.65 8.41
CA VAL A 60 11.02 -11.64 8.85
C VAL A 60 10.95 -12.81 7.86
N ALA A 61 10.85 -12.55 6.55
CA ALA A 61 10.81 -13.61 5.55
C ALA A 61 12.07 -14.50 5.60
N LYS A 62 13.26 -13.90 5.74
CA LYS A 62 14.54 -14.60 5.88
C LYS A 62 14.61 -15.45 7.14
N ALA A 63 14.05 -14.98 8.26
CA ALA A 63 13.97 -15.78 9.49
C ALA A 63 13.15 -17.07 9.29
N TYR A 64 12.19 -17.07 8.35
CA TYR A 64 11.45 -18.26 7.91
C TYR A 64 12.09 -18.99 6.71
N GLY A 65 13.34 -18.69 6.37
CA GLY A 65 14.05 -19.32 5.25
C GLY A 65 13.55 -18.92 3.85
N ARG A 66 12.78 -17.83 3.74
CA ARG A 66 12.22 -17.35 2.47
C ARG A 66 13.00 -16.14 1.95
N THR A 67 13.08 -16.04 0.62
CA THR A 67 13.68 -14.88 -0.08
C THR A 67 12.65 -13.85 -0.53
N ARG A 68 11.35 -14.20 -0.47
CA ARG A 68 10.23 -13.36 -0.92
C ARG A 68 9.32 -13.01 0.26
N ILE A 69 8.97 -11.74 0.33
CA ILE A 69 8.03 -11.18 1.30
C ILE A 69 6.61 -11.69 0.99
N LYS A 70 5.86 -12.05 2.03
CA LYS A 70 4.43 -12.38 2.00
C LYS A 70 3.65 -11.39 2.86
N ILE A 71 2.35 -11.28 2.59
CA ILE A 71 1.44 -10.45 3.39
C ILE A 71 1.44 -10.89 4.87
N ASP A 72 1.61 -12.19 5.13
CA ASP A 72 1.68 -12.75 6.48
C ASP A 72 2.93 -12.33 7.28
N ASP A 73 3.93 -11.68 6.64
CA ASP A 73 5.09 -11.15 7.34
C ASP A 73 4.79 -9.80 8.04
N LEU A 74 3.82 -9.03 7.52
CA LEU A 74 3.50 -7.68 8.01
C LEU A 74 3.01 -7.64 9.47
N PRO A 75 2.18 -8.57 9.98
CA PRO A 75 1.79 -8.58 11.39
C PRO A 75 2.98 -8.59 12.37
N LEU A 76 4.04 -9.34 12.04
CA LEU A 76 5.24 -9.42 12.88
C LEU A 76 6.06 -8.13 12.85
N VAL A 77 6.08 -7.45 11.72
CA VAL A 77 6.73 -6.14 11.57
C VAL A 77 5.95 -5.04 12.30
N LEU A 78 4.62 -5.11 12.26
CA LEU A 78 3.70 -4.13 12.86
C LEU A 78 3.36 -4.41 14.33
N LYS A 79 3.93 -5.44 14.95
CA LYS A 79 3.58 -5.88 16.32
C LYS A 79 3.69 -4.79 17.40
N ASN A 80 4.54 -3.79 17.19
CA ASN A 80 4.76 -2.68 18.11
C ASN A 80 3.86 -1.46 17.81
N ASP A 81 3.06 -1.50 16.75
CA ASP A 81 2.12 -0.45 16.35
C ASP A 81 0.69 -1.04 16.33
N PRO A 82 -0.01 -1.07 17.48
CA PRO A 82 -1.31 -1.73 17.59
C PRO A 82 -2.37 -1.11 16.68
N VAL A 83 -2.27 0.19 16.38
CA VAL A 83 -3.23 0.89 15.52
C VAL A 83 -3.08 0.44 14.07
N LYS A 84 -1.85 0.41 13.54
CA LYS A 84 -1.61 -0.10 12.18
C LYS A 84 -1.88 -1.59 12.06
N LEU A 85 -1.53 -2.38 13.08
CA LEU A 85 -1.82 -3.81 13.10
C LEU A 85 -3.32 -4.10 13.08
N ALA A 86 -4.11 -3.41 13.90
CA ALA A 86 -5.56 -3.54 13.91
C ALA A 86 -6.16 -3.16 12.55
N ARG A 87 -5.70 -2.05 11.96
CA ARG A 87 -6.15 -1.61 10.63
C ARG A 87 -5.80 -2.62 9.54
N PHE A 88 -4.59 -3.19 9.58
CA PHE A 88 -4.17 -4.24 8.65
C PHE A 88 -5.07 -5.47 8.75
N ASN A 89 -5.33 -5.96 9.96
CA ASN A 89 -6.19 -7.13 10.18
C ASN A 89 -7.61 -6.89 9.68
N TYR A 90 -8.17 -5.71 9.95
CA TYR A 90 -9.47 -5.30 9.42
C TYR A 90 -9.50 -5.36 7.88
N ILE A 91 -8.52 -4.74 7.21
CA ILE A 91 -8.46 -4.73 5.74
C ILE A 91 -8.37 -6.16 5.20
N ARG A 92 -7.50 -6.99 5.78
CA ARG A 92 -7.34 -8.40 5.39
C ARG A 92 -8.65 -9.18 5.50
N GLU A 93 -9.37 -9.01 6.60
CA GLU A 93 -10.66 -9.66 6.83
C GLU A 93 -11.71 -9.22 5.80
N GLN A 94 -11.80 -7.91 5.52
CA GLN A 94 -12.75 -7.40 4.52
C GLN A 94 -12.40 -7.91 3.11
N SER A 95 -11.12 -7.95 2.74
CA SER A 95 -10.69 -8.52 1.46
C SER A 95 -11.08 -9.99 1.32
N LEU A 96 -10.91 -10.79 2.39
CA LEU A 96 -11.34 -12.19 2.41
C LEU A 96 -12.86 -12.32 2.22
N LYS A 97 -13.65 -11.51 2.92
CA LYS A 97 -15.12 -11.49 2.78
C LYS A 97 -15.54 -11.15 1.34
N ILE A 98 -14.91 -10.15 0.73
CA ILE A 98 -15.16 -9.77 -0.66
C ILE A 98 -14.81 -10.93 -1.61
N GLU A 99 -13.67 -11.60 -1.40
CA GLU A 99 -13.27 -12.73 -2.23
C GLU A 99 -14.23 -13.92 -2.11
N MET A 100 -14.68 -14.24 -0.88
CA MET A 100 -15.69 -15.28 -0.64
C MET A 100 -17.01 -14.94 -1.33
N ALA A 101 -17.48 -13.70 -1.20
CA ALA A 101 -18.72 -13.25 -1.85
C ALA A 101 -18.64 -13.36 -3.38
N LYS A 102 -17.49 -13.01 -3.99
CA LYS A 102 -17.27 -13.19 -5.43
C LYS A 102 -17.33 -14.65 -5.85
N LYS A 103 -16.69 -15.55 -5.09
CA LYS A 103 -16.71 -16.99 -5.38
C LYS A 103 -18.12 -17.58 -5.31
N MET A 104 -18.96 -17.11 -4.39
CA MET A 104 -20.35 -17.55 -4.30
C MET A 104 -21.16 -17.18 -5.55
N PHE A 105 -20.85 -16.05 -6.17
CA PHE A 105 -21.50 -15.61 -7.41
C PHE A 105 -20.99 -16.36 -8.65
N ASP A 106 -19.69 -16.64 -8.72
CA ASP A 106 -19.09 -17.35 -9.87
C ASP A 106 -19.46 -18.84 -9.92
N HIS A 107 -19.88 -19.45 -8.81
CA HIS A 107 -20.26 -20.86 -8.72
C HIS A 107 -21.75 -21.13 -8.98
N ASP A 108 -22.50 -20.11 -9.41
CA ASP A 108 -23.90 -20.23 -9.86
C ASP A 108 -23.99 -20.09 -11.40
N PRO A 109 -23.72 -21.15 -12.18
CA PRO A 109 -23.80 -21.08 -13.64
C PRO A 109 -25.23 -21.24 -14.20
N ALA A 110 -26.24 -21.58 -13.38
CA ALA A 110 -27.66 -21.58 -13.74
C ALA A 110 -28.57 -21.97 -12.55
N GLY A 111 -29.49 -21.09 -12.17
CA GLY A 111 -30.69 -21.42 -11.39
C GLY A 111 -31.57 -20.19 -11.17
N GLY A 112 -32.76 -20.06 -11.73
CA GLY A 112 -33.53 -20.90 -12.62
C GLY A 112 -34.74 -20.07 -13.07
N VAL A 113 -34.98 -20.06 -14.37
CA VAL A 113 -36.29 -19.73 -14.94
C VAL A 113 -37.18 -20.91 -14.55
N ASP A 114 -38.23 -20.68 -13.77
CA ASP A 114 -39.45 -21.50 -13.71
C ASP A 114 -40.56 -20.58 -13.18
N GLU A 115 -41.09 -19.74 -14.08
CA GLU A 115 -42.48 -19.26 -13.99
C GLU A 115 -43.37 -20.47 -14.30
N GLU A 116 -43.85 -21.18 -13.27
CA GLU A 116 -45.04 -22.01 -13.40
C GLU A 116 -46.26 -21.11 -13.14
N ASP A 117 -46.89 -20.66 -14.23
CA ASP A 117 -48.21 -20.03 -14.23
C ASP A 117 -49.28 -21.12 -13.98
N ASP A 118 -50.03 -20.98 -12.86
CA ASP A 118 -51.33 -21.61 -12.59
C ASP A 118 -52.48 -20.66 -12.97
#